data_AF-A0A3N1TA78-F1
#
_entry.id   AF-A0A3N1TA78-F1
#
_cell.length_a   1.000
_cell.length_b   1.000
_cell.length_c   1.000
_cell.angle_alpha   90.00
_cell.angle_beta   90.00
_cell.angle_gamma   90.00
#
_symmetry.space_group_name_H-M   'P 1'
#
loop_
_entity.id
_entity.type
_entity.pdbx_description
1 polymer ?
#
loop_
_entity_poly.entity_id
_entity_poly.type
_entity_poly.pdbx_seq_one_letter_code
_entity_poly.pdbx_strand_id
1 'polypeptide(L)' 'MSQTDRLSDVLVFTRTTAYRHDSIPAGQAALRELGEEHGFTVETSEDPSVFTNARPSS' A
#
# COMPACT_ATOMS: atom_id res chain seq x y z
N MET A 1 11.54 -24.52 -5.63
CA MET A 1 11.71 -23.08 -5.90
C MET A 1 10.71 -22.34 -5.01
N SER A 2 11.11 -21.93 -3.80
CA SER A 2 10.20 -21.20 -2.89
C SER A 2 10.18 -19.73 -3.31
N GLN A 3 9.24 -19.38 -4.18
CA GLN A 3 9.06 -18.02 -4.66
C GLN A 3 8.26 -17.23 -3.60
N THR A 4 8.87 -16.94 -2.45
CA THR A 4 8.18 -16.27 -1.33
C THR A 4 8.36 -14.76 -1.30
N ASP A 5 9.13 -14.16 -2.21
CA ASP A 5 9.29 -12.68 -2.18
C ASP A 5 8.98 -12.04 -3.54
N ARG A 6 7.85 -12.44 -4.13
CA ARG A 6 7.11 -11.46 -4.93
C ARG A 6 6.26 -10.69 -3.92
N LEU A 7 6.35 -9.37 -3.91
CA LEU A 7 5.43 -8.52 -3.15
C LEU A 7 4.01 -9.05 -3.38
N SER A 8 3.41 -9.68 -2.37
CA SER A 8 2.01 -10.12 -2.47
C SER A 8 1.10 -8.92 -2.22
N ASP A 9 1.53 -8.03 -1.31
CA ASP A 9 0.75 -6.90 -0.81
C ASP A 9 1.64 -5.68 -0.55
N VAL A 10 1.21 -4.51 -1.03
CA VAL A 10 1.86 -3.20 -0.89
C VAL A 10 0.92 -2.27 -0.13
N LEU A 11 1.38 -1.71 0.99
CA LEU A 11 0.66 -0.69 1.75
C LEU A 11 1.21 0.71 1.45
N VAL A 12 0.36 1.60 0.97
CA VAL A 12 0.63 3.01 0.71
C VAL A 12 0.03 3.84 1.84
N PHE A 13 0.87 4.27 2.77
CA PHE A 13 0.46 5.11 3.89
C PHE A 13 0.70 6.59 3.62
N THR A 14 -0.33 7.42 3.79
CA THR A 14 -0.20 8.89 3.70
C THR A 14 -0.79 9.54 4.94
N ARG A 15 0.00 10.27 5.73
CA ARG A 15 -0.50 11.04 6.88
C ARG A 15 -0.29 12.53 6.67
N THR A 16 -1.38 13.27 6.54
CA THR A 16 -1.35 14.72 6.48
C THR A 16 -2.04 15.30 7.72
N THR A 17 -1.31 16.06 8.54
CA THR A 17 -1.84 16.65 9.78
C THR A 17 -2.37 18.07 9.61
N ALA A 18 -2.11 18.72 8.47
CA ALA A 18 -2.49 20.11 8.22
C ALA A 18 -2.83 20.43 6.75
N TYR A 19 -2.13 19.83 5.78
CA TYR A 19 -2.37 20.08 4.36
C TYR A 19 -2.33 18.78 3.55
N ARG A 20 -3.42 18.51 2.83
CA ARG A 20 -3.51 17.38 1.91
C ARG A 20 -2.94 17.82 0.56
N HIS A 21 -1.83 17.20 0.15
CA HIS A 21 -1.29 17.46 -1.18
C HIS A 21 -2.22 16.87 -2.23
N ASP A 22 -2.59 17.65 -3.24
CA ASP A 22 -3.45 17.21 -4.35
C ASP A 22 -2.85 16.05 -5.16
N SER A 23 -1.54 15.81 -5.01
CA SER A 23 -0.80 14.71 -5.65
C SER A 23 -1.04 13.34 -5.02
N ILE A 24 -1.57 13.28 -3.79
CA ILE A 24 -1.83 12.02 -3.07
C ILE A 24 -2.75 11.07 -3.86
N PRO A 25 -3.94 11.50 -4.34
CA PRO A 25 -4.81 10.63 -5.14
C PRO A 25 -4.14 10.16 -6.43
N ALA A 26 -3.30 10.98 -7.07
CA ALA A 26 -2.58 10.59 -8.28
C ALA A 26 -1.52 9.50 -7.99
N GLY A 27 -0.76 9.63 -6.90
CA GLY A 27 0.20 8.60 -6.49
C GLY A 27 -0.46 7.28 -6.10
N GLN A 28 -1.61 7.33 -5.43
CA GLN A 28 -2.40 6.14 -5.08
C GLN A 28 -2.92 5.40 -6.32
N ALA A 29 -3.39 6.13 -7.33
CA ALA A 29 -3.86 5.55 -8.59
C ALA A 29 -2.73 4.86 -9.36
N ALA A 30 -1.59 5.54 -9.51
CA ALA A 30 -0.43 4.98 -10.23
C ALA A 30 0.09 3.68 -9.58
N LEU A 31 0.10 3.60 -8.25
CA LEU A 31 0.52 2.39 -7.55
C LEU A 31 -0.48 1.24 -7.72
N ARG A 32 -1.79 1.53 -7.72
CA ARG A 32 -2.82 0.51 -7.99
C ARG A 32 -2.71 -0.07 -9.39
N GLU A 33 -2.53 0.77 -10.40
CA GLU A 33 -2.31 0.34 -11.79
C GLU A 33 -1.08 -0.58 -11.90
N LEU A 34 0.01 -0.21 -11.23
CA LEU A 34 1.23 -1.03 -11.17
C LEU A 34 1.00 -2.40 -10.51
N GLY A 35 0.16 -2.44 -9.47
CA GLY A 35 -0.23 -3.68 -8.78
C GLY A 35 -1.07 -4.60 -9.66
N GLU A 36 -2.03 -4.04 -10.39
CA GLU A 36 -2.83 -4.78 -11.37
C GLU A 36 -1.96 -5.37 -12.48
N GLU A 37 -0.97 -4.62 -12.99
CA GLU A 37 -0.07 -5.07 -14.04
C GLU A 37 0.88 -6.19 -13.58
N HIS A 38 1.39 -6.10 -12.35
CA HIS A 38 2.45 -7.00 -11.86
C HIS A 38 1.97 -8.06 -10.85
N GLY A 39 0.68 -8.09 -10.54
CA GLY A 39 0.06 -9.13 -9.73
C GLY A 39 0.32 -8.99 -8.23
N PHE A 40 0.30 -7.75 -7.71
CA PHE A 40 0.38 -7.46 -6.28
C PHE A 40 -0.76 -6.54 -5.83
N THR A 41 -1.27 -6.75 -4.62
CA THR A 41 -2.36 -5.94 -4.08
C THR A 41 -1.81 -4.60 -3.60
N VAL A 42 -2.52 -3.50 -3.85
CA VAL A 42 -2.19 -2.18 -3.28
C VAL A 42 -3.30 -1.71 -2.33
N GLU A 43 -2.97 -1.64 -1.05
CA GLU A 43 -3.80 -1.03 -0.03
C GLU A 43 -3.34 0.40 0.23
N THR A 44 -4.28 1.32 0.41
CA THR A 44 -3.98 2.73 0.73
C THR A 44 -4.62 3.06 2.06
N SER A 45 -3.87 3.64 3.00
CA SER A 45 -4.41 4.05 4.30
C SER A 45 -3.82 5.38 4.77
N GLU A 46 -4.63 6.13 5.52
CA GLU A 46 -4.19 7.33 6.24
C GLU A 46 -4.19 7.11 7.75
N ASP A 47 -4.69 5.96 8.21
CA ASP A 47 -4.77 5.60 9.61
C ASP A 47 -3.47 4.90 10.05
N PRO A 48 -2.70 5.45 11.01
CA PRO A 48 -1.48 4.79 11.51
C PRO A 48 -1.73 3.44 12.19
N SER A 49 -2.99 3.11 12.53
CA SER A 49 -3.37 1.82 13.12
C SER A 49 -3.03 0.64 12.19
N VAL A 50 -2.88 0.85 10.88
CA VAL A 50 -2.49 -0.19 9.91
C VAL A 50 -1.10 -0.79 10.17
N PHE A 51 -0.24 -0.09 10.92
CA PHE A 51 1.07 -0.61 11.33
C PHE A 51 1.02 -1.40 12.64
N THR A 52 -0.15 -1.53 13.28
CA THR A 52 -0.28 -2.40 14.44
C THR A 52 -0.19 -3.85 13.98
N ASN A 53 0.78 -4.54 14.55
CA ASN A 53 1.33 -5.80 14.08
C ASN A 53 0.36 -6.96 14.31
N ALA A 54 -0.71 -7.02 13.53
CA ALA A 54 -1.47 -8.25 13.30
C ALA A 54 -0.97 -8.84 11.99
N ARG A 55 0.27 -9.37 12.01
CA ARG A 55 0.70 -10.33 10.99
C ARG A 55 0.06 -11.68 11.33
N PRO A 56 -1.00 -12.16 10.65
CA PRO A 56 -1.16 -13.59 10.56
C PRO A 56 0.01 -14.08 9.71
N SER A 57 1.04 -14.59 10.39
CA SER A 57 1.97 -15.49 9.75
C SER A 57 1.19 -16.78 9.51
N SER A 58 0.77 -17.03 8.26
CA SER A 58 0.62 -18.35 7.64
C SER A 58 -0.10 -18.26 6.31
#